data_AF-A0A1W6CMA1-F1
#
_entry.id   AF-A0A1W6CMA1-F1
#
_cell.length_a   1.000
_cell.length_b   1.000
_cell.length_c   1.000
_cell.angle_alpha   90.00
_cell.angle_beta   90.00
_cell.angle_gamma   90.00
#
_symmetry.space_group_name_H-M   'P 1'
#
loop_
_entity.id
_entity.type
_entity.pdbx_description
1 polymer ?
#
loop_
_entity_poly.entity_id
_entity_poly.type
_entity_poly.pdbx_seq_one_letter_code
_entity_poly.pdbx_strand_id
1 'polypeptide(L)'
;MANANQLALLKAYPNIDLLPIDPADPESVDALVAEDATGDTLFAFLWRELGDAGEDRREASAMLALAINDIAIVKAAIDGLP
;
A
#
# COMPACT_ATOMS: atom_id res chain seq x y z
N MET A 1 -9.43 1.30 -13.03
CA MET A 1 -8.18 0.85 -13.67
C MET A 1 -7.02 1.33 -12.81
N ALA A 2 -6.14 0.41 -12.42
CA ALA A 2 -4.98 0.74 -11.60
C ALA A 2 -3.99 1.64 -12.35
N ASN A 3 -3.42 2.61 -11.65
CA ASN A 3 -2.42 3.54 -12.17
C ASN A 3 -1.00 2.94 -12.15
N ALA A 4 -0.02 3.62 -12.76
CA ALA A 4 1.35 3.11 -12.83
C ALA A 4 2.01 2.87 -11.45
N ASN A 5 1.62 3.60 -10.41
CA ASN A 5 2.14 3.43 -9.06
C ASN A 5 1.58 2.17 -8.39
N GLN A 6 0.28 1.92 -8.51
CA GLN A 6 -0.37 0.68 -8.06
C GLN A 6 0.20 -0.55 -8.79
N LEU A 7 0.47 -0.45 -10.09
CA LEU A 7 1.13 -1.53 -10.84
C LEU A 7 2.59 -1.75 -10.39
N ALA A 8 3.29 -0.71 -9.93
CA ALA A 8 4.62 -0.86 -9.36
C ALA A 8 4.57 -1.56 -8.00
N LEU A 9 3.54 -1.26 -7.18
CA LEU A 9 3.28 -1.96 -5.92
C LEU A 9 3.12 -3.46 -6.15
N LEU A 10 2.26 -3.88 -7.09
CA LEU A 10 2.04 -5.30 -7.39
C LEU A 10 3.32 -6.06 -7.79
N LYS A 11 4.30 -5.36 -8.38
CA LYS A 11 5.57 -5.96 -8.79
C LYS A 11 6.59 -6.05 -7.66
N ALA A 12 6.51 -5.14 -6.70
CA ALA A 12 7.52 -4.96 -5.67
C ALA A 12 7.07 -5.46 -4.29
N TYR A 13 5.76 -5.67 -4.08
CA TYR A 13 5.25 -6.02 -2.77
C TYR A 13 5.75 -7.41 -2.32
N PRO A 14 6.35 -7.52 -1.14
CA PRO A 14 6.91 -8.78 -0.67
C PRO A 14 5.81 -9.80 -0.40
N ASN A 15 6.06 -11.07 -0.73
CA ASN A 15 5.14 -12.20 -0.53
C ASN A 15 3.75 -11.98 -1.13
N ILE A 16 3.66 -11.22 -2.23
CA ILE A 16 2.38 -10.95 -2.91
C ILE A 16 1.66 -12.22 -3.36
N ASP A 17 2.42 -13.28 -3.63
CA ASP A 17 1.93 -14.62 -3.97
C ASP A 17 1.20 -15.33 -2.82
N LEU A 18 1.36 -14.85 -1.59
CA LEU A 18 0.62 -15.36 -0.42
C LEU A 18 -0.69 -14.60 -0.16
N LEU A 19 -0.89 -13.46 -0.83
CA LEU A 19 -2.11 -12.68 -0.69
C LEU A 19 -3.23 -13.30 -1.55
N PRO A 20 -4.50 -13.23 -1.13
CA PRO A 20 -5.65 -13.72 -1.89
C PRO A 20 -6.01 -12.79 -3.06
N ILE A 21 -5.03 -12.21 -3.74
CA ILE A 21 -5.19 -11.27 -4.85
C ILE A 21 -4.65 -11.87 -6.15
N ASP A 22 -5.14 -11.40 -7.29
CA ASP A 22 -4.52 -11.67 -8.59
C ASP A 22 -3.80 -10.42 -9.10
N PRO A 23 -2.45 -10.38 -9.07
CA PRO A 23 -1.68 -9.24 -9.57
C PRO A 23 -1.86 -8.97 -11.06
N ALA A 24 -2.36 -9.94 -11.84
CA ALA A 24 -2.66 -9.78 -13.25
C ALA A 24 -4.05 -9.16 -13.50
N ASP A 25 -4.91 -9.11 -12.48
CA ASP A 25 -6.24 -8.50 -12.53
C ASP A 25 -6.40 -7.40 -11.46
N PRO A 26 -5.92 -6.17 -11.74
CA PRO A 26 -6.02 -5.05 -10.82
C PRO A 26 -7.46 -4.66 -10.42
N GLU A 27 -8.47 -5.00 -11.22
CA GLU A 27 -9.87 -4.71 -10.85
C GLU A 27 -10.34 -5.63 -9.71
N SER A 28 -9.87 -6.89 -9.70
CA SER A 28 -10.09 -7.79 -8.56
C SER A 28 -9.40 -7.29 -7.29
N VAL A 29 -8.23 -6.65 -7.42
CA VAL A 29 -7.50 -6.06 -6.29
C VAL A 29 -8.28 -4.90 -5.68
N ASP A 30 -8.84 -4.01 -6.51
CA ASP A 30 -9.69 -2.90 -6.05
C ASP A 30 -10.88 -3.42 -5.22
N ALA A 31 -11.56 -4.48 -5.67
CA ALA A 31 -12.68 -5.08 -4.96
C ALA A 31 -12.25 -5.66 -3.60
N LEU A 32 -11.15 -6.42 -3.56
CA LEU A 32 -10.64 -7.00 -2.32
C LEU A 32 -10.18 -5.94 -1.33
N VAL A 33 -9.59 -4.84 -1.81
CA VAL A 33 -9.23 -3.70 -0.96
C VAL A 33 -10.48 -3.00 -0.43
N ALA A 34 -11.53 -2.83 -1.23
CA ALA A 34 -12.78 -2.22 -0.77
C ALA A 34 -13.51 -3.05 0.29
N GLU A 35 -13.35 -4.37 0.25
CA GLU A 35 -13.95 -5.32 1.20
C GLU A 35 -13.05 -5.62 2.42
N ASP A 36 -11.88 -4.97 2.54
CA ASP A 36 -10.83 -5.30 3.52
C ASP A 36 -10.46 -6.81 3.53
N ALA A 37 -10.56 -7.44 2.35
CA ALA A 37 -10.39 -8.88 2.14
C ALA A 37 -9.00 -9.27 1.62
N THR A 38 -8.06 -8.33 1.52
CA THR A 38 -6.67 -8.60 1.09
C THR A 38 -5.88 -9.43 2.09
N GLY A 39 -6.33 -9.52 3.35
CA GLY A 39 -5.59 -10.20 4.43
C GLY A 39 -4.31 -9.48 4.88
N ASP A 40 -3.97 -8.34 4.25
CA ASP A 40 -2.82 -7.52 4.59
C ASP A 40 -3.22 -6.03 4.59
N THR A 41 -3.24 -5.46 5.78
CA THR A 41 -3.62 -4.07 6.03
C THR A 41 -2.61 -3.08 5.47
N LEU A 42 -1.31 -3.42 5.45
CA LEU A 42 -0.29 -2.55 4.87
C LEU A 42 -0.45 -2.52 3.35
N PHE A 43 -0.68 -3.68 2.73
CA PHE A 43 -0.96 -3.74 1.29
C PHE A 43 -2.18 -2.88 0.94
N ALA A 44 -3.30 -3.05 1.66
CA ALA A 44 -4.53 -2.31 1.41
C ALA A 44 -4.35 -0.79 1.58
N PHE A 45 -3.60 -0.36 2.60
CA PHE A 45 -3.22 1.04 2.80
C PHE A 45 -2.44 1.57 1.60
N LEU A 46 -1.35 0.90 1.21
CA LEU A 46 -0.51 1.35 0.10
C LEU A 46 -1.28 1.39 -1.23
N TRP A 47 -2.17 0.43 -1.47
CA TRP A 47 -2.99 0.41 -2.68
C TRP A 47 -3.89 1.65 -2.79
N ARG A 48 -4.52 2.06 -1.69
CA ARG A 48 -5.39 3.24 -1.63
C ARG A 48 -4.61 4.53 -1.81
N GLU A 49 -3.54 4.72 -1.04
CA GLU A 49 -2.70 5.93 -1.09
C GLU A 49 -2.09 6.15 -2.48
N LEU A 50 -1.59 5.07 -3.10
CA LEU A 50 -1.05 5.15 -4.46
C LEU A 50 -2.14 5.35 -5.51
N GLY A 51 -3.36 4.86 -5.26
CA GLY A 51 -4.55 5.14 -6.07
C GLY A 51 -4.87 6.63 -6.09
N ASP A 52 -4.92 7.25 -4.91
CA ASP A 52 -5.24 8.67 -4.72
C ASP A 52 -4.18 9.61 -5.31
N ALA A 53 -2.89 9.25 -5.20
CA ALA A 53 -1.79 9.98 -5.83
C ALA A 53 -1.83 9.93 -7.38
N GLY A 54 -2.59 9.00 -7.96
CA GLY A 54 -2.68 8.83 -9.40
C GLY A 54 -1.33 8.48 -10.06
N GLU A 55 -1.00 9.17 -11.14
CA GLU A 55 0.21 8.94 -11.95
C GLU A 55 1.43 9.77 -11.49
N ASP A 56 1.28 10.68 -10.51
CA ASP A 56 2.39 11.50 -10.06
C ASP A 56 3.32 10.71 -9.12
N ARG A 57 4.44 10.25 -9.67
CA ARG A 57 5.47 9.52 -8.93
C ARG A 57 6.12 10.33 -7.81
N ARG A 58 6.21 11.65 -7.94
CA ARG A 58 6.82 12.51 -6.92
C ARG A 58 5.87 12.65 -5.73
N GLU A 59 4.59 12.84 -6.01
CA GLU A 59 3.54 12.86 -4.99
C GLU A 59 3.48 11.53 -4.25
N ALA A 60 3.37 10.41 -4.99
CA ALA A 60 3.40 9.07 -4.39
C ALA A 60 4.63 8.84 -3.51
N SER A 61 5.83 9.21 -3.98
CA SER A 61 7.07 9.07 -3.21
C SER A 61 7.07 9.95 -1.95
N ALA A 62 6.55 11.18 -2.02
CA ALA A 62 6.45 12.08 -0.87
C ALA A 62 5.48 11.52 0.18
N MET A 63 4.32 10.98 -0.24
CA MET A 63 3.36 10.34 0.66
C MET A 63 3.97 9.12 1.37
N LEU A 64 4.68 8.25 0.64
CA LEU A 64 5.37 7.11 1.24
C LEU A 64 6.44 7.55 2.25
N ALA A 65 7.20 8.60 1.94
CA ALA A 65 8.21 9.13 2.86
C ALA A 65 7.58 9.67 4.16
N LEU A 66 6.43 10.34 4.07
CA LEU A 66 5.65 10.78 5.23
C LEU A 66 5.15 9.59 6.06
N ALA A 67 4.54 8.60 5.42
CA ALA A 67 4.05 7.40 6.11
C ALA A 67 5.18 6.65 6.86
N ILE A 68 6.35 6.52 6.23
CA ILE A 68 7.54 5.92 6.87
C ILE A 68 7.97 6.72 8.10
N ASN A 69 8.01 8.05 8.00
CA ASN A 69 8.36 8.92 9.10
C ASN A 69 7.36 8.80 10.27
N ASP A 70 6.06 8.79 9.96
CA ASP A 70 5.01 8.70 10.98
C ASP A 70 5.04 7.34 11.70
N ILE A 71 5.24 6.24 10.95
CA ILE A 71 5.44 4.91 11.53
C ILE A 71 6.68 4.90 12.44
N ALA A 72 7.79 5.52 12.04
CA ALA A 72 8.99 5.59 12.86
C ALA A 72 8.76 6.36 14.17
N ILE A 73 8.02 7.47 14.12
CA ILE A 73 7.65 8.26 15.31
C ILE A 73 6.77 7.45 16.26
N VAL A 74 5.72 6.80 15.74
CA VAL A 74 4.82 5.96 16.56
C VAL A 74 5.59 4.80 17.19
N LYS A 75 6.46 4.15 16.43
CA LYS A 75 7.30 3.06 16.94
C LYS A 75 8.19 3.54 18.09
N ALA A 76 8.88 4.67 17.91
CA ALA A 76 9.75 5.24 18.96
C ALA A 76 8.96 5.58 20.22
N ALA A 77 7.72 6.07 20.08
CA ALA A 77 6.84 6.33 21.21
C ALA A 77 6.45 5.03 21.94
N ILE A 78 6.10 3.96 21.22
CA ILE A 78 5.74 2.65 21.79
C ILE A 78 6.94 2.00 22.51
N ASP A 79 8.11 1.97 21.87
CA ASP A 79 9.33 1.38 22.45
C ASP A 79 9.77 2.10 23.73
N GLY A 80 9.39 3.38 23.88
CA GLY A 80 9.67 4.20 25.06
C GLY A 80 8.60 4.13 26.17
N LEU A 81 7.52 3.35 25.98
CA LEU A 81 6.53 3.14 27.05
C LEU A 81 7.11 2.20 28.13
N PRO A 82 6.90 2.51 29.42
CA PRO A 82 7.44 1.72 30.55
C PRO A 82 6.80 0.32 30.67
#